data_AF-A0A6C1P0A3-F1
#
_entry.id   AF-A0A6C1P0A3-F1
#
_cell.length_a   1.000
_cell.length_b   1.000
_cell.length_c   1.000
_cell.angle_alpha   90.00
_cell.angle_beta   90.00
_cell.angle_gamma   90.00
#
_symmetry.space_group_name_H-M   'P 1'
#
loop_
_entity.id
_entity.type
_entity.pdbx_description
1 polymer ?
#
loop_
_entity_poly.entity_id
_entity_poly.type
_entity_poly.pdbx_seq_one_letter_code
_entity_poly.pdbx_strand_id
1 'polypeptide(L)' 'MAETTLKQKVLDSIEKLPQDASLDDIIERIYFIHKIEVGLKQSLQNDVVDHEEVLKRIEKW' A
#
# COMPACT_ATOMS: atom_id res chain seq x y z
N MET A 1 -3.16 6.82 -21.75
CA MET A 1 -1.90 6.91 -21.01
C MET A 1 -1.58 5.50 -20.54
N ALA A 2 -0.37 4.99 -20.75
CA ALA A 2 -0.05 3.62 -20.36
C ALA A 2 -0.22 3.47 -18.83
N GLU A 3 -0.91 2.42 -18.41
CA GLU A 3 -1.10 2.12 -17.00
C GLU A 3 0.25 1.74 -16.37
N THR A 4 0.68 2.50 -15.35
CA THR A 4 1.95 2.23 -14.66
C THR A 4 1.87 0.88 -13.94
N THR A 5 2.71 -0.06 -14.36
CA THR A 5 2.75 -1.41 -13.74
C THR A 5 3.17 -1.35 -12.27
N LEU A 6 2.78 -2.37 -11.48
CA LEU A 6 3.23 -2.51 -10.09
C LEU A 6 4.76 -2.45 -9.97
N LYS A 7 5.47 -3.13 -10.87
CA LYS A 7 6.93 -3.11 -10.91
C LYS A 7 7.47 -1.68 -11.04
N GLN A 8 6.90 -0.88 -11.93
CA GLN A 8 7.34 0.49 -12.13
C GLN A 8 7.03 1.36 -10.91
N LYS A 9 5.83 1.24 -10.32
CA LYS A 9 5.48 1.96 -9.08
C LYS A 9 6.44 1.65 -7.94
N VAL A 10 6.85 0.38 -7.79
CA VAL A 10 7.81 -0.05 -6.77
C VAL A 10 9.19 0.56 -7.03
N LEU A 11 9.69 0.49 -8.26
CA LEU A 11 11.00 1.07 -8.63
C LEU A 11 11.02 2.59 -8.38
N ASP A 12 10.03 3.32 -8.90
CA ASP A 12 9.91 4.78 -8.74
C ASP A 12 9.83 5.18 -7.26
N SER A 13 9.30 4.30 -6.40
CA SER A 13 9.21 4.55 -4.98
C SER A 13 10.50 4.24 -4.22
N ILE A 14 11.25 3.23 -4.65
CA ILE A 14 12.57 2.90 -4.08
C ILE A 14 13.56 4.01 -4.44
N GLU A 15 13.51 4.54 -5.67
CA GLU A 15 14.34 5.67 -6.12
C GLU A 15 14.15 6.95 -5.28
N LYS A 16 13.01 7.07 -4.60
CA LYS A 16 12.70 8.22 -3.71
C LYS A 16 13.13 8.01 -2.26
N LEU A 17 13.69 6.85 -1.92
CA LEU A 17 14.22 6.62 -0.59
C LEU A 17 15.52 7.41 -0.38
N PRO A 18 15.85 7.78 0.87
CA PRO A 18 17.14 8.34 1.21
C PRO A 18 18.30 7.44 0.77
N GLN A 19 19.45 8.04 0.48
CA GLN A 19 20.64 7.30 0.03
C GLN A 19 21.17 6.32 1.09
N ASP A 20 20.90 6.60 2.36
CA ASP A 20 21.25 5.80 3.54
C ASP A 20 20.13 4.85 3.98
N ALA A 21 19.08 4.67 3.17
CA ALA A 21 18.00 3.73 3.45
C ALA A 21 18.53 2.31 3.65
N SER A 22 18.04 1.66 4.70
CA SER A 22 18.39 0.29 5.03
C SER A 22 17.59 -0.71 4.18
N LEU A 23 17.99 -1.99 4.27
CA LEU A 23 17.20 -3.08 3.66
C LEU A 23 15.77 -3.11 4.22
N ASP A 24 15.60 -2.84 5.52
CA ASP A 24 14.29 -2.86 6.17
C ASP A 24 13.39 -1.75 5.62
N ASP A 25 13.92 -0.55 5.37
CA ASP A 25 13.19 0.56 4.75
C ASP A 25 12.71 0.21 3.33
N ILE A 26 13.56 -0.49 2.56
CA ILE A 26 13.22 -0.93 1.21
C ILE A 26 12.10 -1.97 1.25
N ILE A 27 12.21 -2.97 2.14
CA ILE A 27 11.19 -4.01 2.32
C ILE A 27 9.87 -3.39 2.75
N GLU A 28 9.90 -2.50 3.75
CA GLU A 28 8.71 -1.78 4.22
C GLU A 28 8.07 -1.01 3.07
N ARG A 29 8.87 -0.31 2.26
CA ARG A 29 8.34 0.45 1.13
C ARG A 29 7.65 -0.43 0.10
N ILE A 30 8.25 -1.57 -0.24
CA ILE A 30 7.65 -2.54 -1.18
C ILE A 30 6.33 -3.05 -0.60
N TYR A 31 6.31 -3.42 0.68
CA TYR A 31 5.12 -3.94 1.34
C TYR A 31 4.00 -2.91 1.41
N PHE A 32 4.34 -1.65 1.70
CA PHE A 32 3.39 -0.54 1.74
C PHE A 32 2.70 -0.33 0.39
N ILE A 33 3.47 -0.32 -0.71
CA ILE A 33 2.91 -0.21 -2.06
C ILE A 33 1.99 -1.39 -2.36
N HIS A 34 2.41 -2.61 -2.02
CA HIS A 34 1.56 -3.79 -2.19
C HIS A 34 0.23 -3.66 -1.46
N LYS A 35 0.24 -3.19 -0.20
CA LYS A 35 -0.99 -2.97 0.59
C LYS A 35 -1.91 -1.93 -0.05
N ILE A 36 -1.37 -0.84 -0.59
CA ILE A 36 -2.16 0.18 -1.30
C ILE A 36 -2.84 -0.43 -2.53
N GLU A 37 -2.09 -1.16 -3.36
CA GLU A 37 -2.63 -1.73 -4.60
C GLU A 37 -3.72 -2.78 -4.32
N VAL A 38 -3.54 -3.59 -3.25
CA VAL A 38 -4.58 -4.48 -2.75
C VAL A 38 -5.80 -3.69 -2.30
N GLY A 39 -5.63 -2.65 -1.48
CA GLY A 39 -6.74 -1.82 -1.00
C GLY A 39 -7.51 -1.12 -2.12
N LEU A 40 -6.81 -0.62 -3.15
CA LEU A 40 -7.43 -0.05 -4.34
C LEU A 40 -8.26 -1.09 -5.10
N LYS A 41 -7.73 -2.30 -5.28
CA LYS A 41 -8.46 -3.39 -5.92
C LYS A 41 -9.71 -3.77 -5.12
N GLN A 42 -9.60 -3.88 -3.79
CA GLN A 42 -10.73 -4.17 -2.92
C GLN A 42 -11.82 -3.09 -3.01
N SER A 43 -11.42 -1.82 -2.99
CA SER A 43 -12.33 -0.68 -3.17
C SER A 43 -13.07 -0.73 -4.50
N LEU A 44 -12.38 -1.00 -5.60
CA LEU A 44 -12.98 -1.14 -6.93
C LEU A 44 -13.96 -2.32 -7.01
N GLN A 45 -13.72 -3.37 -6.22
CA GLN A 45 -14.58 -4.55 -6.13
C GLN A 45 -15.69 -4.41 -5.08
N ASN A 46 -15.81 -3.25 -4.43
CA ASN A 46 -16.72 -3.00 -3.31
C ASN A 46 -16.54 -3.99 -2.14
N ASP A 47 -15.33 -4.55 -2.00
CA ASP A 47 -14.86 -5.34 -0.86
C ASP A 47 -14.40 -4.38 0.24
N VAL A 48 -15.37 -3.72 0.86
CA VAL A 48 -15.15 -2.69 1.89
C VAL A 48 -15.98 -3.02 3.13
N VAL A 49 -15.58 -2.44 4.26
CA VAL A 49 -16.30 -2.56 5.53
C VAL A 49 -16.99 -1.26 5.87
N ASP A 50 -18.20 -1.34 6.40
CA ASP A 50 -18.94 -0.16 6.84
C ASP A 50 -18.22 0.58 7.97
N HIS A 51 -18.42 1.90 8.00
CA HIS A 51 -17.75 2.77 8.96
C HIS A 51 -18.02 2.36 10.42
N GLU A 52 -19.26 1.99 10.77
CA GLU A 52 -19.61 1.54 12.12
C GLU A 52 -18.88 0.24 12.52
N GLU A 53 -18.67 -0.66 11.57
CA GLU A 53 -17.95 -1.91 11.78
C GLU A 53 -16.45 -1.66 11.96
N VAL A 54 -15.88 -0.67 11.24
CA VAL A 54 -14.49 -0.23 11.44
C VAL A 54 -14.28 0.29 12.85
N LEU A 55 -15.19 1.14 13.36
CA LEU A 55 -15.08 1.68 14.73
C LEU A 55 -15.04 0.57 15.79
N LYS A 56 -15.94 -0.42 15.67
CA LYS A 56 -15.97 -1.60 16.58
C LYS A 56 -14.69 -2.43 16.56
N ARG A 57 -13.95 -2.45 15.44
CA ARG A 57 -12.69 -3.19 15.32
C ARG A 57 -11.53 -2.44 15.96
N ILE A 58 -11.47 -1.12 15.76
CA ILE A 58 -10.42 -0.26 16.31
C ILE A 58 -10.50 -0.22 17.84
N GLU A 59 -11.71 -0.24 18.42
CA GLU A 59 -11.88 -0.31 19.89
C GLU A 59 -11.25 -1.56 20.54
N LYS A 60 -10.95 -2.61 19.77
CA LYS A 60 -10.38 -3.88 20.26
C LYS A 60 -8.86 -3.99 20.04
N TRP A 61 -8.24 -3.00 19.43
CA TRP A 61 -6.79 -2.93 19.21
C TRP A 61 -6.10 -2.21 20.37
#